data_AF-A0A1I6G1I3-F1
#
_entry.id   AF-A0A1I6G1I3-F1
#
_cell.length_a   1.000
_cell.length_b   1.000
_cell.length_c   1.000
_cell.angle_alpha   90.00
_cell.angle_beta   90.00
_cell.angle_gamma   90.00
#
_symmetry.space_group_name_H-M   'P 1'
#
loop_
_entity.id
_entity.type
_entity.pdbx_description
1 polymer ?
#
loop_
_entity_poly.entity_id
_entity_poly.type
_entity_poly.pdbx_seq_one_letter_code
_entity_poly.pdbx_strand_id
1 'polypeptide(L)'
;MLRRRLLSSLAGLTSVAGLSALSGCSALAPGASTPRPTASFSLRWVPDESVYRVRFEEGETLTAANTGELHVASPGTDTLWAGGEDAVASFPLEPGATVRHAVSDRSVVRVVWVSPSGNDSATLAQWRPDSQRTATP
;
A
#
# COMPACT_ATOMS: atom_id res chain seq x y z
N MET A 1 -57.62 -26.06 -27.99
CA MET A 1 -57.08 -27.32 -27.43
C MET A 1 -56.82 -27.07 -25.94
N LEU A 2 -57.78 -27.47 -25.09
CA LEU A 2 -57.71 -28.58 -24.12
C LEU A 2 -57.05 -28.19 -22.77
N ARG A 3 -57.87 -27.80 -21.77
CA ARG A 3 -58.13 -28.46 -20.44
C ARG A 3 -56.90 -28.55 -19.52
N ARG A 4 -56.89 -28.10 -18.24
CA ARG A 4 -57.68 -28.54 -17.06
C ARG A 4 -57.17 -27.66 -15.86
N ARG A 5 -57.98 -26.95 -15.05
CA ARG A 5 -58.71 -27.36 -13.81
C ARG A 5 -57.84 -28.22 -12.85
N LEU A 6 -57.68 -27.99 -11.54
CA LEU A 6 -58.57 -27.48 -10.48
C LEU A 6 -57.79 -27.20 -9.17
N LEU A 7 -58.44 -26.46 -8.27
CA LEU A 7 -58.11 -26.08 -6.88
C LEU A 7 -57.72 -27.24 -5.94
N SER A 8 -57.03 -26.93 -4.83
CA SER A 8 -57.36 -27.41 -3.48
C SER A 8 -56.65 -26.60 -2.38
N SER A 9 -57.45 -26.01 -1.47
CA SER A 9 -57.07 -25.38 -0.20
C SER A 9 -56.59 -26.39 0.85
N LEU A 10 -55.83 -25.91 1.85
CA LEU A 10 -55.86 -26.27 3.29
C LEU A 10 -54.86 -25.33 4.01
N ALA A 11 -55.32 -24.32 4.75
CA ALA A 11 -55.65 -24.36 6.18
C ALA A 11 -54.41 -24.28 7.11
N GLY A 12 -54.24 -23.09 7.69
CA GLY A 12 -54.06 -22.85 9.13
C GLY A 12 -52.86 -23.47 9.87
N LEU A 13 -51.91 -22.62 10.25
CA LEU A 13 -51.13 -22.78 11.48
C LEU A 13 -50.85 -21.39 12.08
N THR A 14 -51.56 -21.10 13.17
CA THR A 14 -51.28 -20.04 14.14
C THR A 14 -50.04 -20.37 14.97
N SER A 15 -49.10 -19.43 15.15
CA SER A 15 -48.30 -19.26 16.38
C SER A 15 -47.54 -17.93 16.40
N VAL A 16 -48.11 -16.99 17.16
CA VAL A 16 -47.56 -16.07 18.19
C VAL A 16 -46.05 -15.75 18.25
N ALA A 17 -45.80 -14.44 18.39
CA ALA A 17 -44.73 -13.71 19.07
C ALA A 17 -43.30 -13.70 18.49
N GLY A 18 -42.72 -12.49 18.48
CA GLY A 18 -41.28 -12.31 18.48
C GLY A 18 -40.84 -10.95 17.99
N LEU A 19 -40.59 -10.04 18.93
CA LEU A 19 -39.90 -8.76 18.73
C LEU A 19 -38.63 -8.92 17.88
N SER A 20 -38.32 -7.90 17.08
CA SER A 20 -37.09 -7.10 17.23
C SER A 20 -37.01 -6.03 16.14
N ALA A 21 -37.08 -4.78 16.57
CA ALA A 21 -36.56 -3.66 15.81
C ALA A 21 -35.05 -3.87 15.62
N LEU A 22 -34.55 -3.70 14.40
CA LEU A 22 -33.18 -3.25 14.19
C LEU A 22 -33.24 -2.15 13.14
N SER A 23 -33.07 -0.93 13.64
CA SER A 23 -32.64 0.23 12.88
C SER A 23 -31.63 -0.19 11.83
N GLY A 24 -31.93 0.14 10.57
CA GLY A 24 -30.94 0.20 9.52
C GLY A 24 -29.92 1.28 9.84
N CYS A 25 -29.01 1.01 10.75
CA CYS A 25 -27.76 1.72 10.86
C CYS A 25 -26.91 1.26 9.67
N SER A 26 -27.16 1.83 8.49
CA SER A 26 -26.13 1.92 7.46
C SER A 26 -25.06 2.87 8.00
N ALA A 27 -24.27 2.38 8.96
CA ALA A 27 -22.97 2.97 9.21
C ALA A 27 -22.21 2.80 7.89
N LEU A 28 -21.97 3.90 7.18
CA LEU A 28 -20.91 3.94 6.19
C LEU A 28 -19.67 3.40 6.90
N ALA A 29 -19.22 2.21 6.50
CA ALA A 29 -17.98 1.68 7.01
C ALA A 29 -16.92 2.77 6.78
N PRO A 30 -16.18 3.20 7.82
CA PRO A 30 -15.08 4.13 7.62
C PRO A 30 -14.20 3.55 6.50
N GLY A 31 -13.92 4.38 5.49
CA GLY A 31 -13.30 3.95 4.24
C GLY A 31 -12.14 3.00 4.50
N ALA A 32 -12.17 1.82 3.88
CA ALA A 32 -11.16 0.80 4.09
C ALA A 32 -9.77 1.38 3.77
N SER A 33 -8.86 1.36 4.74
CA SER A 33 -7.46 1.73 4.50
C SER A 33 -6.89 0.82 3.43
N THR A 34 -6.31 1.39 2.38
CA THR A 34 -5.57 0.63 1.38
C THR A 34 -4.43 -0.11 2.06
N PRO A 35 -4.33 -1.45 1.97
CA PRO A 35 -3.25 -2.18 2.59
C PRO A 35 -1.91 -1.79 1.97
N ARG A 36 -0.87 -1.77 2.81
CA ARG A 36 0.51 -1.55 2.37
C ARG A 36 0.92 -2.65 1.38
N PRO A 37 1.49 -2.30 0.22
CA PRO A 37 1.97 -3.29 -0.74
C PRO A 37 3.17 -4.07 -0.19
N THR A 38 3.29 -5.33 -0.60
CA THR A 38 4.46 -6.16 -0.33
C THR A 38 5.52 -5.86 -1.40
N ALA A 39 6.56 -5.11 -1.03
CA ALA A 39 7.67 -4.76 -1.92
C ALA A 39 9.01 -4.76 -1.17
N SER A 40 10.06 -5.24 -1.85
CA SER A 40 11.43 -5.31 -1.35
C SER A 40 12.32 -4.34 -2.12
N PHE A 41 13.23 -3.67 -1.42
CA PHE A 41 14.17 -2.72 -2.02
C PHE A 41 15.58 -2.98 -1.54
N SER A 42 16.54 -2.83 -2.44
CA SER A 42 17.95 -2.70 -2.06
C SER A 42 18.37 -1.23 -2.06
N LEU A 43 19.25 -0.90 -1.10
CA LEU A 43 19.83 0.43 -0.96
C LEU A 43 21.34 0.27 -0.94
N ARG A 44 22.03 0.89 -1.90
CA ARG A 44 23.48 0.84 -2.04
C ARG A 44 24.08 2.22 -1.99
N TRP A 45 25.00 2.44 -1.05
CA TRP A 45 25.85 3.64 -1.01
C TRP A 45 26.86 3.64 -2.15
N VAL A 46 26.99 4.76 -2.85
CA VAL A 46 28.01 5.01 -3.88
C VAL A 46 28.86 6.21 -3.43
N PRO A 47 30.03 5.98 -2.81
CA PRO A 47 30.79 7.03 -2.13
C PRO A 47 31.27 8.13 -3.07
N ASP A 48 31.71 7.78 -4.29
CA ASP A 48 32.29 8.74 -5.23
C ASP A 48 31.28 9.76 -5.76
N GLU A 49 29.99 9.44 -5.67
CA GLU A 49 28.89 10.27 -6.16
C GLU A 49 28.11 10.94 -5.01
N SER A 50 28.38 10.57 -3.76
CA SER A 50 27.55 10.92 -2.60
C SER A 50 26.06 10.61 -2.78
N VAL A 51 25.73 9.44 -3.35
CA VAL A 51 24.34 9.01 -3.59
C VAL A 51 24.06 7.63 -3.02
N TYR A 52 22.79 7.39 -2.67
CA TYR A 52 22.24 6.06 -2.57
C TYR A 52 21.55 5.68 -3.89
N ARG A 53 21.93 4.54 -4.45
CA ARG A 53 21.16 3.88 -5.51
C ARG A 53 20.15 2.96 -4.85
N VAL A 54 18.88 3.28 -5.02
CA VAL A 54 17.76 2.47 -4.53
C VAL A 54 17.17 1.72 -5.70
N ARG A 55 16.92 0.42 -5.51
CA ARG A 55 16.33 -0.45 -6.52
C ARG A 55 15.13 -1.17 -5.93
N PHE A 56 14.02 -1.17 -6.68
CA PHE A 56 12.89 -2.03 -6.41
C PHE A 56 13.26 -3.43 -6.88
N GLU A 57 13.40 -4.40 -5.97
CA GLU A 57 13.90 -5.72 -6.31
C GLU A 57 12.77 -6.66 -6.72
N GLU A 58 11.78 -6.82 -5.85
CA GLU A 58 10.73 -7.84 -5.96
C GLU A 58 9.47 -7.40 -5.20
N GLY A 59 8.30 -7.87 -5.65
CA GLY A 59 7.03 -7.63 -4.96
C GLY A 59 5.91 -7.20 -5.89
N GLU A 60 4.86 -6.65 -5.30
CA GLU A 60 3.70 -6.12 -6.01
C GLU A 60 4.05 -4.85 -6.80
N THR A 61 3.63 -4.76 -8.06
CA THR A 61 3.73 -3.53 -8.85
C THR A 61 3.07 -2.37 -8.10
N LEU A 62 3.81 -1.27 -7.94
CA LEU A 62 3.29 -0.09 -7.29
C LEU A 62 2.52 0.74 -8.32
N THR A 63 1.28 1.07 -8.00
CA THR A 63 0.37 1.78 -8.88
C THR A 63 -0.30 2.91 -8.12
N ALA A 64 -0.89 3.88 -8.82
CA ALA A 64 -1.69 4.93 -8.20
C ALA A 64 -2.88 4.39 -7.37
N ALA A 65 -3.30 3.13 -7.60
CA ALA A 65 -4.37 2.49 -6.85
C ALA A 65 -3.92 1.96 -5.48
N ASN A 66 -2.65 1.60 -5.31
CA ASN A 66 -2.12 1.03 -4.07
C ASN A 66 -1.05 1.91 -3.39
N THR A 67 -0.57 2.94 -4.07
CA THR A 67 0.45 3.87 -3.58
C THR A 67 0.08 5.29 -4.00
N GLY A 68 0.00 6.19 -3.02
CA GLY A 68 -0.15 7.62 -3.27
C GLY A 68 1.19 8.22 -3.69
N GLU A 69 2.19 8.08 -2.81
CA GLU A 69 3.54 8.55 -3.04
C GLU A 69 4.57 7.52 -2.57
N LEU A 70 5.73 7.51 -3.22
CA LEU A 70 6.89 6.72 -2.82
C LEU A 70 8.09 7.65 -2.68
N HIS A 71 8.67 7.70 -1.48
CA HIS A 71 9.80 8.56 -1.16
C HIS A 71 11.05 7.73 -0.85
N VAL A 72 12.21 8.30 -1.16
CA VAL A 72 13.49 7.93 -0.56
C VAL A 72 13.94 9.08 0.32
N ALA A 73 13.99 8.83 1.63
CA ALA A 73 14.19 9.86 2.64
C ALA A 73 15.45 9.61 3.48
N SER A 74 16.20 10.68 3.73
CA SER A 74 17.32 10.76 4.66
C SER A 74 17.23 12.05 5.50
N PRO A 75 18.03 12.22 6.57
CA PRO A 75 18.09 13.49 7.28
C PRO A 75 18.44 14.64 6.33
N GLY A 76 17.58 15.65 6.25
CA GLY A 76 17.79 16.86 5.44
C GLY A 76 17.60 16.68 3.93
N THR A 77 17.22 15.50 3.44
CA THR A 77 16.96 15.29 2.01
C THR A 77 15.84 14.29 1.79
N ASP A 78 14.96 14.61 0.84
CA ASP A 78 13.86 13.75 0.42
C ASP A 78 13.83 13.69 -1.11
N THR A 79 13.55 12.50 -1.65
CA THR A 79 13.38 12.30 -3.08
C THR A 79 12.04 11.62 -3.31
N LEU A 80 11.12 12.35 -3.91
CA LEU A 80 9.85 11.82 -4.40
C LEU A 80 10.14 10.93 -5.62
N TRP A 81 10.12 9.62 -5.41
CA TRP A 81 10.39 8.65 -6.47
C TRP A 81 9.19 8.51 -7.40
N ALA A 82 7.97 8.34 -6.87
CA ALA A 82 6.76 8.17 -7.67
C ALA A 82 5.52 8.80 -7.00
N GLY A 83 4.53 9.22 -7.80
CA GLY A 83 3.16 9.49 -7.36
C GLY A 83 2.71 10.95 -7.24
N GLY A 84 3.64 11.91 -7.15
CA GLY A 84 3.33 13.36 -7.17
C GLY A 84 3.84 14.07 -8.42
N GLU A 85 3.61 15.38 -8.49
CA GLU A 85 3.92 16.23 -9.66
C GLU A 85 5.42 16.24 -9.99
N ASP A 86 6.26 16.37 -8.97
CA ASP A 86 7.72 16.43 -9.09
C ASP A 86 8.38 15.05 -8.96
N ALA A 87 7.62 13.98 -9.16
CA ALA A 87 8.14 12.63 -9.00
C ALA A 87 9.15 12.27 -10.11
N VAL A 88 10.22 11.56 -9.71
CA VAL A 88 11.25 11.09 -10.64
C VAL A 88 10.70 10.08 -11.66
N ALA A 89 9.69 9.31 -11.28
CA ALA A 89 9.05 8.30 -12.10
C ALA A 89 7.51 8.36 -11.96
N SER A 90 6.81 7.90 -12.99
CA SER A 90 5.36 7.73 -12.95
C SER A 90 4.99 6.29 -12.59
N PHE A 91 3.79 6.10 -12.04
CA PHE A 91 3.21 4.76 -11.92
C PHE A 91 2.78 4.20 -13.30
N PRO A 92 2.79 2.87 -13.51
CA PRO A 92 3.21 1.84 -12.55
C PRO A 92 4.73 1.77 -12.38
N LEU A 93 5.17 1.53 -11.14
CA LEU A 93 6.57 1.24 -10.84
C LEU A 93 6.72 -0.28 -10.66
N GLU A 94 7.54 -0.89 -11.50
CA GLU A 94 7.75 -2.34 -11.54
C GLU A 94 9.10 -2.74 -10.91
N PRO A 95 9.24 -3.99 -10.46
CA PRO A 95 10.54 -4.54 -10.08
C PRO A 95 11.61 -4.30 -11.15
N GLY A 96 12.79 -3.86 -10.71
CA GLY A 96 13.90 -3.41 -11.55
C GLY A 96 14.03 -1.89 -11.67
N ALA A 97 12.97 -1.12 -11.33
CA ALA A 97 13.05 0.33 -11.28
C ALA A 97 14.12 0.81 -10.28
N THR A 98 14.78 1.92 -10.61
CA THR A 98 15.82 2.51 -9.76
C THR A 98 15.67 4.01 -9.60
N VAL A 99 16.16 4.55 -8.49
CA VAL A 99 16.29 5.99 -8.26
C VAL A 99 17.63 6.30 -7.60
N ARG A 100 18.16 7.48 -7.93
CA ARG A 100 19.34 8.05 -7.26
C ARG A 100 18.85 9.04 -6.22
N HIS A 101 19.28 8.84 -4.98
CA HIS A 101 19.00 9.72 -3.86
C HIS A 101 20.31 10.36 -3.39
N ALA A 102 20.51 11.62 -3.74
CA ALA A 102 21.69 12.38 -3.35
C ALA A 102 21.61 12.78 -1.89
N VAL A 103 22.73 12.70 -1.18
CA VAL A 103 22.84 13.07 0.23
C VAL A 103 24.16 13.79 0.47
N SER A 104 24.20 14.65 1.49
CA SER A 104 25.44 15.32 1.86
C SER A 104 26.44 14.37 2.52
N ASP A 105 25.96 13.39 3.27
CA ASP A 105 26.77 12.45 4.05
C ASP A 105 26.14 11.06 4.08
N ARG A 106 26.96 10.06 4.41
CA ARG A 106 26.52 8.66 4.57
C ARG A 106 25.64 8.50 5.82
N SER A 107 24.33 8.72 5.68
CA SER A 107 23.34 8.65 6.77
C SER A 107 22.36 7.48 6.63
N VAL A 108 21.46 7.31 7.60
CA VAL A 108 20.29 6.43 7.45
C VAL A 108 19.44 6.84 6.25
N VAL A 109 18.94 5.86 5.50
CA VAL A 109 18.03 6.06 4.37
C VAL A 109 16.84 5.13 4.48
N ARG A 110 15.66 5.60 4.10
CA ARG A 110 14.40 4.86 4.14
C ARG A 110 13.70 4.97 2.79
N VAL A 111 13.08 3.87 2.36
CA VAL A 111 12.03 3.90 1.33
C VAL A 111 10.71 3.99 2.07
N VAL A 112 9.96 5.07 1.85
CA VAL A 112 8.70 5.36 2.53
C VAL A 112 7.57 5.31 1.52
N TRP A 113 6.59 4.48 1.80
CA TRP A 113 5.33 4.42 1.08
C TRP A 113 4.29 5.27 1.79
N VAL A 114 3.52 6.02 1.03
CA VAL A 114 2.33 6.75 1.47
C VAL A 114 1.13 6.14 0.78
N SER A 115 0.08 5.84 1.54
CA SER A 115 -1.17 5.30 0.99
C SER A 115 -1.79 6.27 -0.03
N PRO A 116 -2.60 5.78 -1.00
CA PRO A 116 -3.32 6.65 -1.94
C PRO A 116 -4.18 7.72 -1.28
N SER A 117 -4.66 7.44 -0.07
CA SER A 117 -5.48 8.38 0.70
C SER A 117 -4.67 9.48 1.40
N GLY A 118 -3.34 9.36 1.46
CA GLY A 118 -2.44 10.25 2.22
C GLY A 118 -2.49 10.08 3.75
N ASN A 119 -3.42 9.29 4.28
CA ASN A 119 -3.66 9.21 5.74
C ASN A 119 -2.79 8.15 6.46
N ASP A 120 -2.03 7.37 5.72
CA ASP A 120 -1.15 6.32 6.26
C ASP A 120 0.17 6.28 5.48
N SER A 121 1.24 5.94 6.19
CA SER A 121 2.58 5.79 5.62
C SER A 121 3.37 4.70 6.33
N ALA A 122 4.27 4.04 5.60
CA ALA A 122 5.10 2.96 6.13
C ALA A 122 6.49 2.97 5.52
N THR A 123 7.50 2.61 6.32
CA THR A 123 8.84 2.31 5.79
C THR A 123 8.82 0.92 5.16
N LEU A 124 9.08 0.84 3.86
CA LEU A 124 9.20 -0.43 3.12
C LEU A 124 10.60 -1.02 3.20
N ALA A 125 11.63 -0.18 3.25
CA ALA A 125 13.01 -0.60 3.40
C ALA A 125 13.82 0.47 4.15
N GLN A 126 14.89 0.04 4.82
CA GLN A 126 15.79 0.94 5.53
C GLN A 126 17.22 0.44 5.44
N TRP A 127 18.14 1.36 5.24
CA TRP A 127 19.57 1.12 5.34
C TRP A 127 20.18 1.98 6.44
N ARG A 128 21.12 1.42 7.20
CA ARG A 128 21.87 2.12 8.26
C ARG A 128 23.39 1.93 8.09
N PRO A 129 24.21 2.95 8.41
CA PRO A 129 25.67 2.86 8.31
C PRO A 129 26.30 1.72 9.11
N ASP A 130 25.78 1.44 10.30
CA ASP A 130 26.39 0.45 11.20
C ASP A 130 26.06 -1.00 10.82
N SER A 131 25.07 -1.21 9.94
CA SER A 131 24.62 -2.54 9.51
C SER A 131 25.66 -3.32 8.69
N GLN A 132 26.79 -2.71 8.32
CA GLN A 132 27.85 -3.34 7.53
C GLN A 132 29.17 -3.54 8.30
N ARG A 133 29.25 -3.20 9.60
CA ARG A 133 30.49 -3.37 10.39
C ARG A 133 30.70 -4.78 10.98
N THR A 134 29.79 -5.72 10.73
CA THR A 134 29.84 -7.07 11.32
C THR A 134 30.15 -8.13 10.26
N ALA A 135 31.33 -8.04 9.65
CA ALA A 135 31.91 -9.14 8.89
C ALA A 135 33.43 -9.11 9.09
N THR A 136 33.87 -9.52 10.29
CA THR A 136 35.26 -9.86 10.54
C THR A 136 35.33 -11.40 10.58
N PRO A 137 36.14 -12.05 9.73
CA PRO A 137 36.33 -13.50 9.75
C PRO A 137 37.02 -13.99 11.03
#